data_AF-A0A7G5F5Z7-F1
#
_entry.id   AF-A0A7G5F5Z7-F1
#
_cell.length_a   1.000
_cell.length_b   1.000
_cell.length_c   1.000
_cell.angle_alpha   90.00
_cell.angle_beta   90.00
_cell.angle_gamma   90.00
#
_symmetry.space_group_name_H-M   'P 1'
#
loop_
_entity.id
_entity.type
_entity.pdbx_description
1 polymer ?
#
loop_
_entity_poly.entity_id
_entity_poly.type
_entity_poly.pdbx_seq_one_letter_code
_entity_poly.pdbx_strand_id
1 'polypeptide(L)'
;MHRAHMTFYTGSAGILARKAQLEPMLGHPLHAFKTNTELAQDDVLVGWGQKANTRQIRQKAHDLGLPYWQLEDGFIGYIGHPARGGKAVSLIAQGKFMNMPVFTGFVV
;
A
#
# COMPACT_ATOMS: atom_id res chain seq x y z
N MET A 1 -12.26 -22.83 -4.38
CA MET A 1 -11.57 -21.58 -4.79
C MET A 1 -11.03 -20.93 -3.53
N HIS A 2 -9.75 -21.08 -3.25
CA HIS A 2 -9.12 -20.52 -2.05
C HIS A 2 -8.84 -19.03 -2.33
N ARG A 3 -9.78 -18.14 -2.00
CA ARG A 3 -9.51 -16.70 -1.95
C ARG A 3 -8.66 -16.50 -0.70
N ALA A 4 -7.34 -16.42 -0.85
CA ALA A 4 -6.48 -15.89 0.19
C ALA A 4 -6.99 -14.46 0.50
N HIS A 5 -7.40 -14.22 1.73
CA HIS A 5 -7.85 -12.90 2.18
C HIS A 5 -6.64 -12.00 2.39
N MET A 6 -6.00 -11.60 1.29
CA MET A 6 -4.88 -10.66 1.29
C MET A 6 -5.37 -9.30 1.80
N THR A 7 -4.81 -8.83 2.91
CA THR A 7 -5.17 -7.54 3.52
C THR A 7 -3.98 -6.59 3.50
N PHE A 8 -4.23 -5.32 3.21
CA PHE A 8 -3.20 -4.27 3.21
C PHE A 8 -3.22 -3.50 4.52
N TYR A 9 -2.04 -3.23 5.08
CA TYR A 9 -1.89 -2.46 6.32
C TYR A 9 -0.95 -1.28 6.16
N THR A 10 -1.32 -0.13 6.72
CA THR A 10 -0.49 1.08 6.70
C THR A 10 -0.39 1.77 8.06
N GLY A 11 0.78 2.32 8.37
CA GLY A 11 0.98 3.22 9.51
C GLY A 11 0.76 4.70 9.16
N SER A 12 0.42 5.02 7.91
CA SER A 12 0.31 6.41 7.43
C SER A 12 -1.12 6.93 7.51
N ALA A 13 -1.35 7.95 8.34
CA ALA A 13 -2.64 8.66 8.40
C ALA A 13 -3.07 9.24 7.04
N GLY A 14 -2.12 9.69 6.22
CA GLY A 14 -2.42 10.23 4.88
C GLY A 14 -2.89 9.16 3.88
N ILE A 15 -2.40 7.93 4.01
CA ILE A 15 -2.87 6.79 3.20
C ILE A 15 -4.28 6.39 3.67
N LEU A 16 -4.50 6.33 4.99
CA LEU A 16 -5.82 6.04 5.56
C LEU A 16 -6.89 7.08 5.19
N ALA A 17 -6.52 8.36 5.13
CA ALA A 17 -7.42 9.42 4.67
C ALA A 17 -7.89 9.22 3.22
N ARG A 18 -7.08 8.53 2.40
CA ARG A 18 -7.37 8.19 1.00
C ARG A 18 -7.92 6.77 0.82
N LYS A 19 -8.24 6.06 1.92
CA LYS A 19 -8.67 4.66 1.91
C LYS A 19 -9.75 4.36 0.86
N ALA A 20 -10.82 5.16 0.82
CA ALA A 20 -11.93 4.95 -0.10
C ALA A 20 -11.55 5.04 -1.59
N GLN A 21 -10.47 5.75 -1.92
CA GLN A 21 -9.93 5.83 -3.28
C GLN A 21 -8.96 4.68 -3.57
N LEU A 22 -8.20 4.25 -2.56
CA LEU A 22 -7.15 3.25 -2.71
C LEU A 22 -7.67 1.81 -2.68
N GLU A 23 -8.69 1.48 -1.88
CA GLU A 23 -9.22 0.11 -1.81
C GLU A 23 -9.70 -0.43 -3.17
N PRO A 24 -10.44 0.34 -4.00
CA PRO A 24 -10.80 -0.11 -5.35
C PRO A 24 -9.59 -0.38 -6.24
N MET A 25 -8.54 0.45 -6.12
CA MET A 25 -7.29 0.28 -6.88
C MET A 25 -6.52 -0.96 -6.40
N LEU A 26 -6.39 -1.15 -5.09
CA LEU A 26 -5.70 -2.30 -4.50
C LEU A 26 -6.48 -3.62 -4.68
N GLY A 27 -7.79 -3.54 -4.93
CA GLY A 27 -8.70 -4.69 -5.04
C GLY A 27 -8.96 -5.42 -3.71
N HIS A 28 -8.44 -4.89 -2.60
CA HIS A 28 -8.40 -5.53 -1.30
C HIS A 28 -8.55 -4.50 -0.16
N PRO A 29 -8.98 -4.92 1.04
CA PRO A 29 -9.15 -4.01 2.17
C PRO A 29 -7.84 -3.37 2.64
N LEU A 30 -7.93 -2.12 3.07
CA LEU A 30 -6.82 -1.34 3.62
C LEU A 30 -7.10 -0.93 5.08
N HIS A 31 -6.24 -1.37 5.99
CA HIS A 31 -6.38 -1.16 7.43
C HIS A 31 -5.21 -0.38 8.03
N ALA A 32 -5.47 0.23 9.20
CA ALA A 32 -4.41 0.82 10.00
C ALA A 32 -3.56 -0.30 10.61
N PHE A 33 -2.24 -0.22 10.44
CA PHE A 33 -1.30 -1.05 11.16
C PHE A 33 -1.21 -0.58 12.62
N LYS A 34 -1.50 -1.46 13.56
CA LYS A 34 -1.33 -1.22 15.00
C LYS A 34 -0.36 -2.25 15.56
N THR A 35 0.29 -1.94 16.69
CA THR A 35 1.28 -2.83 17.31
C THR A 35 0.72 -4.22 17.65
N ASN A 36 -0.59 -4.32 17.89
CA ASN A 36 -1.29 -5.56 18.24
C ASN A 36 -2.13 -6.13 17.08
N THR A 37 -1.82 -5.76 15.84
CA THR A 37 -2.47 -6.34 14.65
C THR A 37 -1.91 -7.74 14.42
N GLU A 38 -2.78 -8.75 14.43
CA GLU A 38 -2.44 -10.08 13.93
C GLU A 38 -2.34 -10.03 12.40
N LEU A 39 -1.19 -10.46 11.87
CA LEU A 39 -0.89 -10.44 10.44
C LEU A 39 -0.74 -11.88 9.94
N ALA A 40 -1.41 -12.20 8.84
CA ALA A 40 -1.23 -13.43 8.09
C ALA A 40 -0.01 -13.31 7.14
N GLN A 41 0.54 -14.44 6.69
CA GLN A 41 1.68 -14.45 5.76
C GLN A 41 1.39 -13.75 4.42
N ASP A 42 0.13 -13.75 3.99
CA ASP A 42 -0.29 -13.16 2.73
C ASP A 42 -0.60 -11.66 2.87
N ASP A 43 -0.53 -11.09 4.08
CA ASP A 43 -0.80 -9.67 4.31
C ASP A 43 0.35 -8.80 3.81
N VAL A 44 -0.01 -7.60 3.37
CA VAL A 44 0.95 -6.66 2.78
C VAL A 44 1.04 -5.38 3.58
N LEU A 45 2.27 -5.00 3.92
CA LEU A 45 2.54 -3.70 4.52
C LEU A 45 2.77 -2.65 3.43
N VAL A 46 2.05 -1.53 3.49
CA VAL A 46 2.11 -0.44 2.49
C VAL A 46 2.58 0.87 3.07
N GLY A 47 3.42 1.58 2.31
CA GLY A 47 3.81 2.96 2.56
C GLY A 47 3.82 3.80 1.28
N TRP A 48 3.79 5.13 1.43
CA TRP A 48 3.80 6.07 0.31
C TRP A 48 5.17 6.73 0.17
N GLY A 49 5.85 6.46 -0.94
CA GLY A 49 7.21 6.93 -1.19
C GLY A 49 8.23 6.60 -0.11
N GLN A 50 9.33 7.36 -0.12
CA GLN A 50 10.49 7.19 0.79
C GLN A 50 10.39 8.08 2.04
N LYS A 51 9.19 8.45 2.48
CA LYS A 51 9.00 9.35 3.62
C LYS A 51 9.49 8.71 4.92
N ALA A 52 9.96 9.51 5.88
CA ALA A 52 10.48 8.99 7.16
C ALA A 52 9.47 8.10 7.92
N ASN A 53 8.17 8.40 7.79
CA ASN A 53 7.10 7.59 8.37
C ASN A 53 6.91 6.21 7.70
N THR A 54 7.44 5.99 6.50
CA THR A 54 7.40 4.67 5.83
C THR A 54 8.56 3.76 6.25
N ARG A 55 9.61 4.31 6.86
CA ARG A 55 10.78 3.52 7.32
C ARG A 55 10.40 2.50 8.39
N GLN A 56 9.59 2.90 9.37
CA GLN A 56 9.19 2.02 10.48
C GLN A 56 8.35 0.83 9.99
N ILE A 57 7.37 1.07 9.13
CA ILE A 57 6.52 0.00 8.60
C ILE A 57 7.27 -0.92 7.63
N ARG A 58 8.22 -0.37 6.86
CA ARG A 58 9.12 -1.16 6.01
C ARG A 58 10.05 -2.05 6.84
N GLN A 59 10.61 -1.53 7.93
CA GLN A 59 11.41 -2.34 8.85
C GLN A 59 10.56 -3.44 9.49
N LYS A 60 9.31 -3.12 9.87
CA LYS A 60 8.39 -4.11 10.41
C LYS A 60 8.07 -5.22 9.41
N ALA A 61 7.89 -4.89 8.12
CA ALA A 61 7.69 -5.87 7.07
C ALA A 61 8.89 -6.81 6.96
N HIS A 62 10.10 -6.24 7.00
CA HIS A 62 11.36 -6.99 7.01
C HIS A 62 11.44 -7.95 8.21
N ASP A 63 11.19 -7.45 9.42
CA ASP A 63 11.32 -8.24 10.65
C ASP A 63 10.28 -9.37 10.72
N LEU A 64 9.13 -9.21 10.06
CA LEU A 64 8.05 -10.20 9.98
C LEU A 64 8.12 -11.10 8.73
N GLY A 65 9.05 -10.84 7.80
CA GLY A 65 9.12 -11.58 6.53
C GLY A 65 7.93 -11.33 5.59
N LEU A 66 7.20 -10.22 5.78
CA LEU A 66 6.02 -9.88 5.00
C LEU A 66 6.36 -9.02 3.79
N PRO A 67 5.58 -9.09 2.70
CA PRO A 67 5.73 -8.20 1.57
C PRO A 67 5.55 -6.73 1.96
N TYR A 68 6.41 -5.89 1.40
CA TYR A 68 6.29 -4.43 1.48
C TYR A 68 6.00 -3.83 0.10
N TRP A 69 4.95 -3.03 0.02
CA TRP A 69 4.56 -2.31 -1.19
C TRP A 69 4.79 -0.81 -1.00
N GLN A 70 5.60 -0.24 -1.89
CA GLN A 70 5.75 1.20 -2.01
C GLN A 70 4.74 1.73 -3.02
N LEU A 71 3.84 2.56 -2.53
CA LEU A 71 2.83 3.27 -3.31
C LEU A 71 3.39 4.62 -3.76
N GLU A 72 3.10 4.98 -5.00
CA GLU A 72 3.40 6.29 -5.60
C GLU A 72 2.19 6.79 -6.39
N ASP A 73 2.08 8.11 -6.57
CA ASP A 73 1.12 8.69 -7.51
C ASP A 73 1.40 8.12 -8.92
N GLY A 74 0.39 7.58 -9.58
CA GLY A 74 0.55 7.10 -10.95
C GLY A 74 0.76 8.24 -11.95
N PHE A 75 1.31 7.92 -13.13
CA PHE A 75 1.69 8.91 -14.16
C PHE A 75 0.54 9.81 -14.61
N ILE A 76 -0.71 9.32 -14.59
CA ILE A 76 -1.91 10.15 -14.74
C ILE A 76 -2.43 10.40 -13.32
N GLY A 77 -1.88 11.43 -12.69
CA GLY A 77 -2.07 11.64 -11.26
C GLY A 77 -3.52 11.94 -10.89
N TYR A 78 -4.21 12.80 -11.64
CA TYR A 78 -5.54 13.28 -11.25
C TYR A 78 -6.38 13.77 -12.45
N ILE A 79 -7.70 13.53 -12.42
CA ILE A 79 -8.65 14.38 -13.15
C ILE A 79 -9.05 15.52 -12.20
N GLY A 80 -8.56 16.74 -12.49
CA GLY A 80 -8.71 17.92 -11.62
C GLY A 80 -7.56 18.09 -10.63
N HIS A 81 -7.34 19.32 -10.12
CA HIS A 81 -6.22 19.62 -9.22
C HIS A 81 -6.44 18.99 -7.82
N PRO A 82 -5.43 18.36 -7.17
CA PRO A 82 -5.59 17.70 -5.87
C PRO A 82 -6.14 18.61 -4.77
N ALA A 83 -5.74 19.89 -4.77
CA ALA A 83 -6.24 20.88 -3.81
C ALA A 83 -7.72 21.28 -4.03
N ARG A 84 -8.35 20.81 -5.11
CA ARG A 84 -9.75 21.08 -5.47
C ARG A 84 -10.60 19.80 -5.56
N GLY A 85 -10.15 18.72 -4.93
CA GLY A 85 -10.88 17.44 -4.92
C GLY A 85 -10.66 16.57 -6.16
N GLY A 86 -9.56 16.78 -6.89
CA GLY A 86 -9.14 15.89 -7.98
C GLY A 86 -9.06 14.43 -7.50
N LYS A 87 -9.59 13.51 -8.30
CA LYS A 87 -9.55 12.07 -8.00
C LYS A 87 -8.28 11.46 -8.58
N ALA A 88 -7.56 10.69 -7.77
CA ALA A 88 -6.47 9.88 -8.27
C ALA A 88 -7.00 8.84 -9.26
N VAL A 89 -6.37 8.74 -10.43
CA VAL A 89 -6.82 7.83 -11.51
C VAL A 89 -5.78 6.78 -11.89
N SER A 90 -4.61 6.78 -11.24
CA SER A 90 -3.63 5.69 -11.37
C SER A 90 -2.76 5.59 -10.12
N LEU A 91 -2.33 4.37 -9.79
CA LEU A 91 -1.47 4.06 -8.65
C LEU A 91 -0.32 3.17 -9.13
N ILE A 92 0.91 3.52 -8.75
CA ILE A 92 2.06 2.62 -8.97
C ILE A 92 2.34 1.92 -7.66
N ALA A 93 2.38 0.58 -7.71
CA ALA A 93 2.79 -0.24 -6.59
C ALA A 93 4.07 -0.99 -6.97
N GLN A 94 5.15 -0.73 -6.24
CA GLN A 94 6.36 -1.53 -6.33
C GLN A 94 6.37 -2.54 -5.18
N GLY A 95 6.10 -3.80 -5.51
CA GLY A 95 6.18 -4.92 -4.56
C GLY A 95 7.60 -5.41 -4.41
N LYS A 96 8.13 -5.41 -3.19
CA LYS A 96 9.37 -6.12 -2.84
C LYS A 96 9.04 -7.27 -1.90
N PHE A 97 9.12 -8.49 -2.43
CA PHE A 97 9.29 -9.70 -1.62
C PHE A 97 10.81 -9.89 -1.43
N MET A 98 11.32 -9.74 -0.22
CA MET A 98 12.76 -9.89 0.00
C MET A 98 13.15 -11.38 -0.14
N ASN A 99 14.12 -11.65 -1.03
CA ASN A 99 14.57 -12.93 -1.65
C ASN A 99 13.97 -13.34 -3.03
N MET A 100 13.12 -12.54 -3.65
CA MET A 100 12.64 -12.78 -5.03
C MET A 100 12.65 -11.51 -5.89
N PRO A 101 12.68 -11.60 -7.24
CA PRO A 101 12.70 -10.43 -8.11
C PRO A 101 11.51 -9.50 -7.88
N VAL A 102 11.74 -8.20 -8.09
CA VAL A 102 10.77 -7.11 -7.94
C VAL A 102 9.61 -7.31 -8.91
N PHE A 103 8.38 -7.42 -8.39
CA PHE A 103 7.18 -7.34 -9.21
C PHE A 103 6.70 -5.89 -9.23
N THR A 104 6.85 -5.22 -10.37
CA THR A 104 6.25 -3.91 -10.62
C THR A 104 4.86 -4.14 -11.19
N GLY A 105 3.81 -3.77 -10.46
CA GLY A 105 2.43 -3.81 -10.93
C GLY A 105 1.94 -2.41 -11.26
N PHE A 106 1.34 -2.24 -12.44
CA PHE A 106 0.53 -1.05 -12.74
C PHE A 106 -0.89 -1.30 -12.23
N VAL A 107 -1.40 -0.37 -11.42
CA VAL A 107 -2.77 -0.40 -10.94
C VAL A 107 -3.52 0.75 -11.63
N VAL A 108 -4.41 0.39 -12.56
CA VAL A 108 -5.24 1.31 -13.34
C VAL A 108 -6.63 1.40 -12.72
#